data_AF-A0A2V5WIX7-F1
#
_entry.id   AF-A0A2V5WIX7-F1
#
_cell.length_a   1.000
_cell.length_b   1.000
_cell.length_c   1.000
_cell.angle_alpha   90.00
_cell.angle_beta   90.00
_cell.angle_gamma   90.00
#
_symmetry.space_group_name_H-M   'P 1'
#
loop_
_entity.id
_entity.type
_entity.pdbx_description
1 polymer ?
#
loop_
_entity_poly.entity_id
_entity_poly.type
_entity_poly.pdbx_seq_one_letter_code
_entity_poly.pdbx_strand_id
1 'polypeptide(L)'
;MGFSLEQFSEVLKTRDAAGQPYVLIGGQAVNYWAERYLPIEPQLKPLQPFTSEDIDFKGSREDVQRIAGQLKLTPAYPHKVEMTTLAGIIPYQIGGLKSNIEVVRRIPGVSGSV
;
A
#
# COMPACT_ATOMS: atom_id res chain seq x y z
N MET A 1 -5.17 -14.83 1.28
CA MET A 1 -6.44 -14.43 1.94
C MET A 1 -6.48 -12.92 1.86
N GLY A 2 -7.52 -12.30 1.29
CA GLY A 2 -7.51 -10.87 0.98
C GLY A 2 -8.26 -10.02 1.99
N PHE A 3 -7.86 -8.74 2.08
CA PHE A 3 -8.47 -7.71 2.90
C PHE A 3 -9.09 -6.61 2.01
N SER A 4 -10.20 -6.02 2.44
CA SER A 4 -10.77 -4.83 1.80
C SER A 4 -9.93 -3.59 2.14
N LEU A 5 -10.09 -2.53 1.36
CA LEU A 5 -9.37 -1.28 1.58
C LEU A 5 -9.71 -0.64 2.94
N GLU A 6 -10.96 -0.73 3.37
CA GLU A 6 -11.43 -0.18 4.65
C GLU A 6 -10.67 -0.77 5.84
N GLN A 7 -10.28 -2.04 5.76
CA GLN A 7 -9.51 -2.72 6.81
C GLN A 7 -8.10 -2.12 7.00
N PHE A 8 -7.59 -1.36 6.02
CA PHE A 8 -6.35 -0.60 6.12
C PHE A 8 -6.54 0.86 6.55
N SER A 9 -7.70 1.24 7.08
CA SER A 9 -8.02 2.64 7.41
C SER A 9 -6.98 3.36 8.29
N GLU A 10 -6.36 2.67 9.26
CA GLU A 10 -5.28 3.27 10.07
C GLU A 10 -4.02 3.55 9.26
N VAL A 11 -3.69 2.69 8.29
CA VAL A 11 -2.56 2.89 7.38
C VAL A 11 -2.81 4.09 6.48
N LEU A 12 -4.02 4.23 5.95
CA LEU A 12 -4.44 5.36 5.09
C LEU A 12 -4.45 6.72 5.82
N LYS A 13 -4.44 6.72 7.17
CA LYS A 13 -4.33 7.95 7.97
C LYS A 13 -2.89 8.47 8.09
N THR A 14 -1.89 7.68 7.74
CA THR A 14 -0.49 8.11 7.81
C THR A 14 -0.18 9.22 6.81
N ARG A 15 0.77 10.10 7.14
CA ARG A 15 1.14 11.26 6.31
C ARG A 15 2.64 11.36 6.06
N ASP A 16 3.01 12.00 4.96
CA ASP A 16 4.40 12.30 4.62
C ASP A 16 4.98 13.48 5.43
N ALA A 17 6.20 13.91 5.11
CA ALA A 17 6.85 15.04 5.77
C ALA A 17 6.09 16.37 5.62
N ALA A 18 5.33 16.52 4.53
CA ALA A 18 4.54 17.70 4.22
C ALA A 18 3.09 17.59 4.72
N GLY A 19 2.74 16.52 5.45
CA GLY A 19 1.39 16.27 5.93
C GLY A 19 0.43 15.76 4.86
N GLN A 20 0.92 15.31 3.69
CA GLN A 20 0.12 14.79 2.59
C GLN A 20 -0.09 13.27 2.72
N PRO A 21 -1.21 12.74 2.18
CA PRO A 21 -1.40 11.28 2.07
C PRO A 21 -0.43 10.68 1.04
N TYR A 22 -0.05 9.42 1.26
CA TYR A 22 0.75 8.67 0.30
C TYR A 22 -0.06 8.24 -0.91
N VAL A 23 0.61 8.12 -2.07
CA VAL A 23 -0.02 7.63 -3.30
C VAL A 23 -0.18 6.11 -3.22
N LEU A 24 -1.43 5.66 -3.11
CA LEU A 24 -1.82 4.25 -3.16
C LEU A 24 -1.57 3.67 -4.55
N ILE A 25 -0.93 2.52 -4.61
CA ILE A 25 -0.67 1.77 -5.85
C ILE A 25 -1.07 0.29 -5.65
N GLY A 26 -0.79 -0.56 -6.64
CA GLY A 26 -0.97 -2.01 -6.51
C GLY A 26 -2.43 -2.47 -6.43
N GLY A 27 -2.65 -3.62 -5.79
CA GLY A 27 -3.96 -4.28 -5.76
C GLY A 27 -5.04 -3.46 -5.05
N GLN A 28 -4.68 -2.80 -3.93
CA GLN A 28 -5.63 -1.97 -3.20
C GLN A 28 -6.05 -0.71 -3.97
N ALA A 29 -5.17 -0.14 -4.79
CA ALA A 29 -5.57 0.95 -5.70
C ALA A 29 -6.60 0.46 -6.73
N VAL A 30 -6.45 -0.75 -7.24
CA VAL A 30 -7.43 -1.36 -8.17
C VAL A 30 -8.75 -1.60 -7.46
N ASN A 31 -8.73 -2.13 -6.23
CA ASN A 31 -9.94 -2.34 -5.44
C ASN A 31 -10.71 -1.04 -5.20
N TYR A 32 -10.00 0.05 -4.84
CA TYR A 32 -10.61 1.38 -4.68
C TYR A 32 -11.39 1.80 -5.92
N TRP A 33 -10.78 1.67 -7.10
CA TRP A 33 -11.44 2.05 -8.34
C TRP A 33 -12.58 1.10 -8.71
N ALA A 34 -12.43 -0.19 -8.46
CA ALA A 34 -13.48 -1.18 -8.70
C ALA A 34 -14.73 -0.86 -7.86
N GLU A 35 -14.57 -0.57 -6.56
CA GLU A 35 -15.67 -0.13 -5.69
C GLU A 35 -16.29 1.18 -6.17
N ARG A 36 -15.45 2.16 -6.54
CA ARG A 36 -15.88 3.49 -6.99
C ARG A 36 -16.72 3.45 -8.26
N TYR A 37 -16.44 2.53 -9.17
CA TYR A 37 -17.13 2.38 -10.46
C TYR A 37 -18.20 1.29 -10.46
N LEU A 38 -18.26 0.43 -9.45
CA LEU A 38 -19.27 -0.64 -9.31
C LEU A 38 -20.73 -0.19 -9.57
N PRO A 39 -21.18 1.00 -9.12
CA PRO A 39 -22.55 1.44 -9.37
C PRO A 39 -22.87 1.70 -10.85
N ILE A 40 -21.87 2.02 -11.66
CA ILE A 40 -22.04 2.41 -13.07
C ILE A 40 -21.45 1.40 -14.08
N GLU A 41 -20.70 0.41 -13.60
CA GLU A 41 -20.11 -0.65 -14.42
C GLU A 41 -20.60 -2.04 -13.95
N PRO A 42 -21.74 -2.55 -14.48
CA PRO A 42 -22.35 -3.79 -14.03
C PRO A 42 -21.44 -5.03 -14.15
N GLN A 43 -20.51 -5.00 -15.11
CA GLN A 43 -19.52 -6.04 -15.35
C GLN A 43 -18.55 -6.26 -14.17
N LEU A 44 -18.45 -5.30 -13.25
CA LEU A 44 -17.63 -5.43 -12.03
C LEU A 44 -18.33 -6.27 -10.94
N LYS A 45 -19.67 -6.39 -10.97
CA LYS A 45 -20.42 -7.10 -9.91
C LYS A 45 -19.96 -8.55 -9.69
N PRO A 46 -19.71 -9.36 -10.74
CA PRO A 46 -19.26 -10.75 -10.57
C PRO A 46 -17.81 -10.88 -10.07
N LEU A 47 -17.03 -9.79 -10.07
CA LEU A 47 -15.62 -9.80 -9.67
C LEU A 47 -15.42 -9.52 -8.17
N GLN A 48 -16.52 -9.30 -7.42
CA GLN A 48 -16.48 -9.15 -5.97
C GLN A 48 -16.17 -10.49 -5.25
N PRO A 49 -15.57 -10.45 -4.04
CA PRO A 49 -15.16 -9.25 -3.31
C PRO A 49 -13.83 -8.67 -3.82
N PHE A 50 -13.71 -7.34 -3.85
CA PHE A 50 -12.46 -6.65 -4.18
C PHE A 50 -11.54 -6.67 -2.97
N THR A 51 -10.52 -7.51 -3.00
CA THR A 51 -9.60 -7.70 -1.88
C THR A 51 -8.16 -7.84 -2.35
N SER A 52 -7.21 -7.48 -1.50
CA SER A 52 -5.77 -7.69 -1.73
C SER A 52 -5.09 -8.10 -0.43
N GLU A 53 -3.96 -8.79 -0.50
CA GLU A 53 -3.28 -9.32 0.68
C GLU A 53 -2.54 -8.22 1.46
N ASP A 54 -2.03 -7.22 0.75
CA ASP A 54 -1.16 -6.16 1.25
C ASP A 54 -1.67 -4.78 0.82
N ILE A 55 -1.00 -3.71 1.27
CA ILE A 55 -1.24 -2.33 0.81
C ILE A 55 0.08 -1.68 0.37
N ASP A 56 0.07 -1.11 -0.83
CA ASP A 56 1.27 -0.60 -1.49
C ASP A 56 1.22 0.92 -1.67
N PHE A 57 2.32 1.60 -1.37
CA PHE A 57 2.49 3.02 -1.61
C PHE A 57 3.70 3.34 -2.49
N LYS A 58 3.61 4.40 -3.27
CA LYS A 58 4.80 5.04 -3.84
C LYS A 58 5.49 5.89 -2.76
N GLY A 59 6.78 5.67 -2.54
CA GLY A 59 7.55 6.46 -1.55
C GLY A 59 9.03 6.08 -1.47
N SER A 60 9.75 6.73 -0.57
CA SER A 60 11.18 6.51 -0.31
C SER A 60 11.43 5.65 0.94
N ARG A 61 12.70 5.45 1.28
CA ARG A 61 13.09 4.75 2.52
C ARG A 61 12.73 5.57 3.76
N GLU A 62 12.81 6.89 3.67
CA GLU A 62 12.43 7.83 4.73
C GLU A 62 10.91 7.74 4.99
N ASP A 63 10.11 7.51 3.94
CA ASP A 63 8.68 7.29 4.07
C ASP A 63 8.35 5.98 4.79
N VAL A 64 9.09 4.90 4.53
CA VAL A 64 8.98 3.65 5.31
C VAL A 64 9.19 3.92 6.80
N GLN A 65 10.24 4.65 7.15
CA GLN A 65 10.53 5.01 8.55
C GLN A 65 9.40 5.86 9.16
N ARG A 66 8.86 6.80 8.40
CA ARG A 66 7.81 7.70 8.84
C ARG A 66 6.48 7.00 9.06
N ILE A 67 6.06 6.14 8.13
CA ILE A 67 4.86 5.31 8.26
C ILE A 67 5.01 4.39 9.47
N ALA A 68 6.14 3.69 9.58
CA ALA A 68 6.41 2.79 10.70
C ALA A 68 6.40 3.53 12.04
N GLY A 69 6.98 4.73 12.11
CA GLY A 69 6.97 5.58 13.31
C GLY A 69 5.56 6.01 13.73
N GLN A 70 4.73 6.44 12.78
CA GLN A 70 3.33 6.83 13.06
C GLN A 70 2.49 5.65 13.55
N LEU A 71 2.72 4.45 13.01
CA LEU A 71 2.02 3.24 13.40
C LEU A 71 2.65 2.50 14.58
N LYS A 72 3.81 2.96 15.07
CA LYS A 72 4.62 2.31 16.12
C LYS A 72 4.98 0.86 15.79
N LEU A 73 5.37 0.64 14.53
CA LEU A 73 5.76 -0.66 13.99
C LEU A 73 7.25 -0.69 13.63
N THR A 74 7.80 -1.88 13.46
CA THR A 74 9.20 -2.09 13.07
C THR A 74 9.28 -2.40 11.57
N PRO A 75 9.96 -1.58 10.75
CA PRO A 75 10.11 -1.85 9.32
C PRO A 75 11.23 -2.86 9.04
N ALA A 76 11.13 -3.54 7.91
CA ALA A 76 12.16 -4.34 7.28
C ALA A 76 12.60 -3.71 5.95
N TYR A 77 13.84 -3.95 5.54
CA TYR A 77 14.41 -3.38 4.32
C TYR A 77 15.05 -4.48 3.47
N PRO A 78 14.96 -4.37 2.13
CA PRO A 78 15.69 -5.27 1.24
C PRO A 78 17.20 -5.16 1.47
N HIS A 79 17.92 -6.25 1.17
CA HIS A 79 19.38 -6.25 1.29
C HIS A 79 19.99 -5.23 0.32
N LYS A 80 21.07 -4.55 0.72
CA LYS A 80 21.70 -3.46 -0.06
C LYS A 80 22.11 -3.85 -1.49
N VAL A 81 22.36 -5.13 -1.73
CA VAL A 81 22.80 -5.69 -3.01
C VAL A 81 21.65 -6.14 -3.90
N GLU A 82 20.42 -6.16 -3.38
CA GLU A 82 19.24 -6.53 -4.15
C GLU A 82 18.76 -5.32 -4.97
N MET A 83 18.76 -5.46 -6.30
CA MET A 83 18.24 -4.45 -7.23
C MET A 83 16.70 -4.44 -7.21
N THR A 84 16.09 -4.03 -6.10
CA THR A 84 14.63 -4.02 -5.91
C THR A 84 14.03 -2.64 -6.16
N THR A 85 12.80 -2.63 -6.68
CA THR A 85 11.94 -1.44 -6.74
C THR A 85 11.40 -1.04 -5.36
N LEU A 86 11.54 -1.92 -4.37
CA LEU A 86 11.10 -1.79 -2.99
C LEU A 86 12.01 -0.84 -2.20
N ALA A 87 11.42 0.09 -1.47
CA ALA A 87 12.09 0.93 -0.48
C ALA A 87 12.15 0.23 0.89
N GLY A 88 11.09 -0.48 1.26
CA GLY A 88 10.98 -1.26 2.47
C GLY A 88 9.57 -1.82 2.67
N ILE A 89 9.43 -2.69 3.67
CA ILE A 89 8.18 -3.34 4.05
C ILE A 89 7.94 -3.09 5.54
N ILE A 90 6.70 -2.87 5.94
CA ILE A 90 6.29 -2.78 7.33
C ILE A 90 5.30 -3.93 7.58
N PRO A 91 5.71 -4.99 8.30
CA PRO A 91 4.80 -6.05 8.68
C PRO A 91 3.60 -5.49 9.45
N TYR A 92 2.41 -5.90 9.04
CA TYR A 92 1.14 -5.43 9.59
C TYR A 92 0.24 -6.60 9.96
N GLN A 93 -0.77 -6.33 10.78
CA GLN A 93 -1.76 -7.33 11.16
C GLN A 93 -3.17 -6.73 11.18
N ILE A 94 -4.12 -7.46 10.61
CA ILE A 94 -5.54 -7.11 10.60
C ILE A 94 -6.30 -8.29 11.20
N GLY A 95 -6.91 -8.09 12.37
CA GLY A 95 -7.64 -9.17 13.06
C GLY A 95 -6.78 -10.41 13.37
N GLY A 96 -5.49 -10.22 13.65
CA GLY A 96 -4.54 -11.31 13.91
C GLY A 96 -4.00 -12.03 12.66
N LEU A 97 -4.48 -11.67 11.46
CA LEU A 97 -3.96 -12.17 10.20
C LEU A 97 -2.81 -11.27 9.72
N LYS A 98 -1.78 -11.88 9.15
CA LYS A 98 -0.61 -11.16 8.61
C LYS A 98 -0.96 -10.44 7.32
N SER A 99 -0.40 -9.25 7.16
CA SER A 99 -0.41 -8.43 5.97
C SER A 99 0.87 -7.57 5.96
N ASN A 100 1.09 -6.81 4.90
CA ASN A 100 2.22 -5.90 4.78
C ASN A 100 1.78 -4.51 4.30
N ILE A 101 2.54 -3.51 4.70
CA ILE A 101 2.56 -2.20 4.06
C ILE A 101 3.86 -2.12 3.27
N GLU A 102 3.78 -2.07 1.96
CA GLU A 102 4.95 -1.97 1.09
C GLU A 102 5.13 -0.56 0.56
N VAL A 103 6.37 -0.10 0.52
CA VAL A 103 6.72 1.19 -0.09
C VAL A 103 7.64 0.96 -1.26
N VAL A 104 7.23 1.43 -2.44
CA VAL A 104 7.91 1.21 -3.72
C VAL A 104 8.56 2.52 -4.19
N ARG A 105 9.89 2.53 -4.28
CA ARG A 105 10.70 3.69 -4.73
C ARG A 105 10.71 3.88 -6.24
N ARG A 106 10.47 2.84 -7.04
CA ARG A 106 10.47 2.96 -8.51
C ARG A 106 9.41 2.07 -9.13
N ILE A 107 8.62 2.62 -10.04
CA ILE A 107 7.65 1.86 -10.84
C ILE A 107 8.22 1.74 -12.26
N PRO A 108 8.53 0.54 -12.76
CA PRO A 108 8.98 0.34 -14.14
C PRO A 108 7.99 0.96 -15.14
N GLY A 109 8.50 1.66 -16.15
CA GLY A 109 7.67 2.31 -17.17
C GLY A 109 7.12 3.69 -16.79
N VAL A 110 7.35 4.18 -15.56
CA VAL A 110 6.98 5.54 -15.13
C VAL A 110 8.22 6.39 -14.94
N SER A 111 8.27 7.55 -15.60
CA SER A 111 9.34 8.54 -15.41
C SER A 111 9.12 9.32 -14.12
N GLY A 112 10.07 9.25 -13.18
CA GLY A 112 10.02 9.92 -11.89
C GLY A 112 10.43 9.01 -10.74
N SER A 113 11.61 9.24 -10.16
CA SER A 113 11.97 8.72 -8.84
C SER A 113 11.43 9.68 -7.77
N VAL A 114 10.97 9.13 -6.64
CA VAL A 114 10.79 9.93 -5.41
C VAL A 114 12.16 10.15 -4.79
#